data_AF-A0A1V3KQA9-F1
#
_entry.id   AF-A0A1V3KQA9-F1
#
_cell.length_a   1.000
_cell.length_b   1.000
_cell.length_c   1.000
_cell.angle_alpha   90.00
_cell.angle_beta   90.00
_cell.angle_gamma   90.00
#
_symmetry.space_group_name_H-M   'P 1'
#
loop_
_entity.id
_entity.type
_entity.pdbx_description
1 polymer ?
#
loop_
_entity_poly.entity_id
_entity_poly.type
_entity_poly.pdbx_seq_one_letter_code
_entity_poly.pdbx_strand_id
1 'polypeptide(L)'
;MKNLDEWLSITELLERKFEDLPKSDKGISKKAEREGWEKRQRTGVKGKTYEYYVGDMPESVQKALGFALSRPNSIAEPAAEYKTNKNTIDKIMEAVNSLEKKVKELEEPKDLPDTLDNAEKRLIRWFRLCNKDRQAMLLSSAEVFAEMTLNEQKERLAPLTDHK
;
A
#
# COMPACT_ATOMS: atom_id res chain seq x y z
N MET A 1 -16.95 -5.52 -35.18
CA MET A 1 -16.75 -6.14 -33.86
C MET A 1 -17.93 -5.76 -32.98
N LYS A 2 -18.77 -6.72 -32.55
CA LYS A 2 -19.88 -6.41 -31.64
C LYS A 2 -19.27 -6.30 -30.24
N ASN A 3 -19.42 -5.15 -29.57
CA ASN A 3 -19.08 -5.02 -28.15
C ASN A 3 -19.84 -6.12 -27.41
N LEU A 4 -19.12 -7.02 -26.75
CA LEU A 4 -19.70 -8.00 -25.86
C LEU A 4 -19.95 -7.27 -24.55
N ASP A 5 -21.11 -6.61 -24.46
CA ASP A 5 -21.55 -6.06 -23.19
C ASP A 5 -21.64 -7.22 -22.19
N GLU A 6 -20.91 -7.10 -21.09
CA GLU A 6 -20.84 -8.12 -20.02
C GLU A 6 -22.16 -8.25 -19.25
N TRP A 7 -23.17 -7.47 -19.64
CA TRP A 7 -24.48 -7.33 -19.02
C TRP A 7 -25.55 -7.56 -20.07
N LEU A 8 -26.41 -8.55 -19.84
CA LEU A 8 -27.45 -8.94 -20.78
C LEU A 8 -28.84 -8.91 -20.16
N SER A 9 -29.80 -8.42 -20.92
CA SER A 9 -31.22 -8.47 -20.57
C SER A 9 -31.81 -9.86 -20.82
N ILE A 10 -32.92 -10.17 -20.13
CA ILE A 10 -33.65 -11.44 -20.33
C ILE A 10 -34.11 -11.59 -21.78
N THR A 11 -34.52 -10.50 -22.42
CA THR A 11 -34.92 -10.47 -23.84
C THR A 11 -33.79 -10.92 -24.76
N GLU A 12 -32.57 -10.41 -24.53
CA GLU A 12 -31.38 -10.80 -25.31
C GLU A 12 -30.95 -12.25 -25.06
N LEU A 13 -31.20 -12.78 -23.86
CA LEU A 13 -30.98 -14.20 -23.55
C LEU A 13 -32.00 -15.10 -24.25
N LEU A 14 -33.27 -14.69 -24.30
CA LEU A 14 -34.35 -15.43 -24.98
C LEU A 14 -34.19 -15.44 -26.50
N GLU A 15 -33.79 -14.32 -27.10
CA GLU A 15 -33.53 -14.23 -28.55
C GLU A 15 -32.45 -15.19 -29.02
N ARG A 16 -31.41 -15.38 -28.19
CA ARG A 16 -30.28 -16.28 -28.48
C ARG A 16 -30.61 -17.76 -28.28
N LYS A 17 -31.73 -18.10 -27.61
CA LYS A 17 -32.24 -19.47 -27.44
C LYS A 17 -31.21 -20.48 -26.93
N PHE A 18 -30.51 -20.16 -25.84
CA PHE A 18 -29.58 -21.10 -25.20
C PHE A 18 -30.33 -22.34 -24.67
N GLU A 19 -29.81 -23.53 -24.94
CA GLU A 19 -30.44 -24.81 -24.57
C GLU A 19 -30.57 -24.98 -23.05
N ASP A 20 -29.60 -24.47 -22.29
CA ASP A 20 -29.54 -24.58 -20.83
C ASP A 20 -30.34 -23.51 -20.08
N LEU A 21 -30.97 -22.58 -20.81
CA LEU A 21 -31.83 -21.56 -20.24
C LEU A 21 -33.31 -21.87 -20.47
N PRO A 22 -34.17 -21.55 -19.49
CA PRO A 22 -35.61 -21.62 -19.68
C PRO A 22 -36.08 -20.76 -20.86
N LYS A 23 -37.06 -21.25 -21.62
CA LYS A 23 -37.63 -20.57 -22.79
C LYS A 23 -38.62 -19.44 -22.45
N SER A 24 -38.75 -19.09 -21.18
CA SER A 24 -39.63 -18.03 -20.68
C SER A 24 -38.84 -17.08 -19.80
N ASP A 25 -39.18 -15.80 -19.93
CA ASP A 25 -38.73 -14.68 -19.11
C ASP A 25 -38.74 -15.00 -17.60
N LYS A 26 -39.87 -15.48 -17.08
CA LYS A 26 -40.05 -15.84 -15.66
C LYS A 26 -39.15 -17.01 -15.26
N GLY A 27 -38.90 -17.93 -16.18
CA GLY A 27 -38.01 -19.07 -15.94
C GLY A 27 -36.56 -18.62 -15.76
N ILE A 28 -36.11 -17.70 -16.62
CA ILE A 28 -34.76 -17.12 -16.52
C ILE A 28 -34.61 -16.31 -15.22
N SER A 29 -35.57 -15.45 -14.87
CA SER A 29 -35.52 -14.70 -13.60
C SER A 29 -35.43 -15.62 -12.38
N LYS A 30 -36.24 -16.69 -12.33
CA LYS A 30 -36.18 -17.67 -11.23
C LYS A 30 -34.85 -18.42 -11.19
N LYS A 31 -34.27 -18.75 -12.35
CA LYS A 31 -32.96 -19.39 -12.44
C LYS A 31 -31.87 -18.44 -11.93
N ALA A 32 -31.91 -17.18 -12.35
CA ALA A 32 -31.00 -16.14 -11.89
C ALA A 32 -31.07 -15.92 -10.36
N GLU A 33 -32.28 -15.90 -9.79
CA GLU A 33 -32.46 -15.80 -8.33
C GLU A 33 -31.93 -17.05 -7.59
N ARG A 34 -32.16 -18.24 -8.13
CA ARG A 34 -31.69 -19.51 -7.55
C ARG A 34 -30.17 -19.65 -7.60
N GLU A 35 -29.55 -19.18 -8.67
CA GLU A 35 -28.11 -19.27 -8.92
C GLU A 35 -27.35 -18.00 -8.49
N GLY A 36 -28.06 -17.01 -7.96
CA GLY A 36 -27.46 -15.82 -7.36
C GLY A 36 -26.82 -14.86 -8.37
N TRP A 37 -27.32 -14.77 -9.59
CA TRP A 37 -26.72 -13.92 -10.63
C TRP A 37 -26.79 -12.45 -10.25
N GLU A 38 -25.70 -11.72 -10.50
CA GLU A 38 -25.66 -10.28 -10.31
C GLU A 38 -26.60 -9.59 -11.30
N LYS A 39 -27.45 -8.70 -10.78
CA LYS A 39 -28.42 -7.93 -11.57
C LYS A 39 -28.30 -6.45 -11.31
N ARG A 40 -28.38 -5.65 -12.37
CA ARG A 40 -28.43 -4.18 -12.31
C ARG A 40 -29.65 -3.65 -13.04
N GLN A 41 -30.14 -2.49 -12.59
CA GLN A 41 -31.22 -1.80 -13.29
C GLN A 41 -30.64 -0.99 -14.47
N ARG A 42 -31.21 -1.16 -15.67
CA ARG A 42 -30.78 -0.41 -16.86
C ARG A 42 -31.20 1.05 -16.73
N THR A 43 -30.24 1.96 -16.76
CA THR A 43 -30.48 3.42 -16.72
C THR A 43 -30.93 3.94 -18.08
N GLY A 44 -31.90 4.85 -18.12
CA GLY A 44 -32.31 5.55 -19.34
C GLY A 44 -33.39 4.86 -20.19
N VAL A 45 -34.03 3.79 -19.70
CA VAL A 45 -35.13 3.12 -20.38
C VAL A 45 -36.45 3.33 -19.64
N LYS A 46 -37.55 3.49 -20.37
CA LYS A 46 -38.90 3.65 -19.81
C LYS A 46 -39.39 2.32 -19.21
N GLY A 47 -39.13 2.10 -17.93
CA GLY A 47 -39.57 0.92 -17.18
C GLY A 47 -38.52 0.40 -16.18
N LYS A 48 -38.89 -0.61 -15.38
CA LYS A 48 -37.95 -1.35 -14.52
C LYS A 48 -37.40 -2.55 -15.30
N THR A 49 -36.36 -2.32 -16.12
CA THR A 49 -35.66 -3.39 -16.85
C THR A 49 -34.36 -3.72 -16.15
N TYR A 50 -34.08 -5.01 -15.96
CA TYR A 50 -32.86 -5.50 -15.35
C TYR A 50 -31.96 -6.18 -16.38
N GLU A 51 -30.66 -6.04 -16.17
CA GLU A 51 -29.59 -6.75 -16.89
C GLU A 51 -28.85 -7.64 -15.91
N TYR A 52 -28.35 -8.76 -16.38
CA TYR A 52 -27.64 -9.77 -15.61
C TYR A 52 -26.21 -9.92 -16.11
N TYR A 53 -25.27 -10.09 -15.17
CA TYR A 53 -23.86 -10.28 -15.49
C TYR A 53 -23.63 -11.64 -16.14
N VAL A 54 -22.88 -11.67 -17.25
CA VAL A 54 -22.63 -12.91 -18.00
C VAL A 54 -21.76 -13.90 -17.22
N GLY A 55 -20.84 -13.41 -16.37
CA GLY A 55 -19.92 -14.27 -15.62
C GLY A 55 -20.59 -15.20 -14.60
N ASP A 56 -21.81 -14.88 -14.16
CA ASP A 56 -22.59 -15.71 -13.24
C ASP A 56 -23.49 -16.73 -13.95
N MET A 57 -23.62 -16.64 -15.28
CA MET A 57 -24.46 -17.53 -16.08
C MET A 57 -23.81 -18.92 -16.28
N PRO A 58 -24.56 -19.95 -16.71
CA PRO A 58 -23.99 -21.26 -17.00
C PRO A 58 -22.86 -21.21 -18.04
N GLU A 59 -21.86 -22.08 -17.88
CA GLU A 59 -20.67 -22.13 -18.77
C GLU A 59 -21.04 -22.29 -20.25
N SER A 60 -22.11 -23.03 -20.55
CA SER A 60 -22.63 -23.17 -21.91
C SER A 60 -23.11 -21.85 -22.51
N VAL A 61 -23.76 -21.01 -21.71
CA VAL A 61 -24.23 -19.66 -22.09
C VAL A 61 -23.02 -18.74 -22.30
N GLN A 62 -22.05 -18.78 -21.39
CA GLN A 62 -20.83 -17.97 -21.49
C GLN A 62 -20.03 -18.31 -22.76
N LYS A 63 -19.80 -19.61 -23.02
CA LYS A 63 -19.12 -20.10 -24.23
C LYS A 63 -19.86 -19.68 -25.49
N ALA A 64 -21.17 -19.84 -25.53
CA ALA A 64 -21.98 -19.48 -26.68
C ALA A 64 -22.05 -17.95 -26.92
N LEU A 65 -21.84 -17.14 -25.87
CA LEU A 65 -21.65 -15.70 -25.96
C LEU A 65 -20.21 -15.30 -26.34
N GLY A 66 -19.28 -16.25 -26.46
CA GLY A 66 -17.87 -15.97 -26.73
C GLY A 66 -17.07 -15.50 -25.52
N PHE A 67 -17.66 -15.54 -24.32
CA PHE A 67 -16.92 -15.42 -23.07
C PHE A 67 -16.23 -16.76 -22.84
N ALA A 68 -14.99 -16.87 -23.31
CA ALA A 68 -14.10 -17.90 -22.82
C ALA A 68 -13.95 -17.66 -21.32
N LEU A 69 -14.50 -18.56 -20.50
CA LEU A 69 -14.19 -18.64 -19.09
C LEU A 69 -12.67 -18.86 -18.95
N SER A 70 -11.89 -17.78 -18.96
CA SER A 70 -10.74 -17.69 -18.08
C SER A 70 -11.30 -17.56 -16.68
N ARG A 71 -11.94 -18.62 -16.18
CA ARG A 71 -12.17 -18.77 -14.75
C ARG A 71 -10.76 -18.81 -14.18
N PRO A 72 -10.30 -17.86 -13.35
CA PRO A 72 -9.18 -18.15 -12.46
C PRO A 72 -9.76 -19.02 -11.34
N ASN A 73 -10.27 -20.18 -11.72
CA ASN A 73 -10.71 -21.25 -10.84
C ASN A 73 -10.33 -22.58 -11.52
N SER A 74 -9.11 -22.60 -12.07
CA SER A 74 -8.25 -23.73 -11.85
C SER A 74 -7.23 -23.28 -10.82
N ILE A 75 -7.17 -24.00 -9.70
CA ILE A 75 -5.91 -24.27 -9.04
C ILE A 75 -5.11 -25.12 -10.04
N ALA A 76 -4.67 -24.51 -11.13
CA ALA A 76 -3.55 -24.97 -11.92
C ALA A 76 -2.44 -24.02 -11.50
N GLU A 77 -1.71 -24.42 -10.47
CA GLU A 77 -0.64 -23.63 -9.88
C GLU A 77 0.29 -23.08 -10.97
N PRO A 78 0.54 -21.75 -11.06
CA PRO A 78 1.81 -21.29 -11.55
C PRO A 78 2.81 -21.48 -10.40
N ALA A 79 3.02 -22.75 -10.00
CA ALA A 79 3.88 -23.12 -8.88
C ALA A 79 5.28 -22.54 -9.08
N ALA A 80 5.72 -22.42 -10.32
CA ALA A 80 6.98 -21.79 -10.68
C ALA A 80 7.00 -20.30 -10.33
N GLU A 81 5.95 -19.55 -10.68
CA GLU A 81 5.86 -18.10 -10.51
C GLU A 81 5.68 -17.71 -9.03
N TYR A 82 4.87 -18.46 -8.27
CA TYR A 82 4.76 -18.30 -6.82
C TYR A 82 6.07 -18.66 -6.09
N LYS A 83 6.78 -19.73 -6.52
CA LYS A 83 8.08 -20.10 -5.94
C LYS A 83 9.16 -19.06 -6.26
N THR A 84 9.20 -18.52 -7.48
CA THR A 84 10.13 -17.44 -7.84
C THR A 84 9.84 -16.16 -7.07
N ASN A 85 8.56 -15.80 -6.91
CA ASN A 85 8.16 -14.62 -6.15
C ASN A 85 8.50 -14.78 -4.66
N LYS A 86 8.24 -15.94 -4.07
CA LYS A 86 8.61 -16.25 -2.68
C LYS A 86 10.13 -16.19 -2.46
N ASN A 87 10.91 -16.83 -3.33
CA ASN A 87 12.38 -16.78 -3.25
C ASN A 87 12.93 -15.36 -3.42
N THR A 88 12.26 -14.53 -4.23
CA THR A 88 12.65 -13.13 -4.43
C THR A 88 12.34 -12.30 -3.18
N ILE A 89 11.17 -12.50 -2.57
CA ILE A 89 10.76 -11.86 -1.31
C ILE A 89 11.73 -12.25 -0.18
N ASP A 90 12.08 -13.53 -0.05
CA ASP A 90 13.01 -14.00 0.97
C ASP A 90 14.40 -13.35 0.84
N LYS A 91 14.92 -13.25 -0.39
CA LYS A 91 16.19 -12.56 -0.68
C LYS A 91 16.13 -11.06 -0.36
N ILE A 92 15.01 -10.40 -0.65
CA ILE A 92 14.82 -8.98 -0.33
C ILE A 92 14.81 -8.79 1.19
N MET A 93 14.09 -9.64 1.93
CA MET A 93 14.06 -9.55 3.40
C MET A 93 15.44 -9.77 4.03
N GLU A 94 16.22 -10.73 3.53
CA GLU A 94 17.58 -10.96 4.01
C GLU A 94 18.51 -9.76 3.72
N ALA A 95 18.41 -9.19 2.51
CA ALA A 95 19.17 -8.00 2.14
C ALA A 95 18.80 -6.78 3.02
N VAL A 96 17.51 -6.56 3.30
CA VAL A 96 17.03 -5.50 4.19
C VAL A 96 17.56 -5.69 5.60
N ASN A 97 17.45 -6.89 6.18
CA ASN A 97 17.98 -7.19 7.52
C ASN A 97 19.50 -6.97 7.60
N SER A 98 20.25 -7.34 6.55
CA SER A 98 21.69 -7.08 6.49
C SER A 98 22.00 -5.59 6.39
N LEU A 99 21.18 -4.80 5.68
CA LEU A 99 21.35 -3.36 5.58
C LEU A 99 21.02 -2.68 6.90
N GLU A 100 19.93 -3.06 7.56
CA GLU A 100 19.57 -2.57 8.89
C GLU A 100 20.68 -2.82 9.91
N LYS A 101 21.28 -4.03 9.89
CA LYS A 101 22.43 -4.34 10.74
C LYS A 101 23.63 -3.44 10.44
N LYS A 102 23.95 -3.22 9.16
CA LYS A 102 25.07 -2.34 8.76
C LYS A 102 24.80 -0.89 9.13
N VAL A 103 23.58 -0.39 8.98
CA VAL A 103 23.19 0.95 9.41
C VAL A 103 23.35 1.08 10.92
N LYS A 104 22.92 0.08 11.68
CA LYS A 104 23.12 0.06 13.14
C LYS A 104 24.60 0.04 13.53
N GLU A 105 25.43 -0.71 12.82
CA GLU A 105 26.89 -0.72 13.00
C GLU A 105 27.54 0.62 12.60
N LEU A 106 26.98 1.36 11.64
CA LEU A 106 27.43 2.70 11.25
C LEU A 106 26.94 3.79 12.21
N GLU A 107 25.78 3.60 12.85
CA GLU A 107 25.23 4.49 13.88
C GLU A 107 25.96 4.35 15.23
N GLU A 108 26.71 3.27 15.48
CA GLU A 108 27.46 3.04 16.71
C GLU A 108 28.98 3.11 16.47
N PRO A 109 29.65 4.25 16.75
CA PRO A 109 31.10 4.28 16.84
C PRO A 109 31.51 3.48 18.08
N LYS A 110 32.32 2.44 17.89
CA LYS A 110 32.70 1.50 18.95
C LYS A 110 33.54 2.09 20.09
N ASP A 111 34.07 3.31 19.94
CA ASP A 111 35.03 3.89 20.88
C ASP A 111 34.72 5.37 21.23
N LEU A 112 33.56 5.65 21.82
CA LEU A 112 33.39 6.92 22.57
C LEU A 112 33.63 6.66 24.06
N PRO A 113 34.33 7.59 24.75
CA PRO A 113 34.64 7.41 26.16
C PRO A 113 33.36 7.25 26.99
N ASP A 114 33.42 6.36 27.98
CA ASP A 114 32.30 6.05 28.88
C ASP A 114 31.89 7.25 29.76
N THR A 115 32.73 8.28 29.83
CA THR A 115 32.45 9.53 30.53
C THR A 115 31.33 10.35 29.88
N LEU A 116 31.01 10.09 28.61
CA LEU A 116 29.96 10.80 27.88
C LEU A 116 28.60 10.12 28.05
N ASP A 117 27.58 10.93 28.27
CA ASP A 117 26.20 10.46 28.32
C ASP A 117 25.64 10.13 26.92
N ASN A 118 24.44 9.58 26.87
CA ASN A 118 23.81 9.16 25.63
C ASN A 118 23.46 10.32 24.68
N ALA A 119 23.13 11.50 25.23
CA ALA A 119 22.81 12.69 24.46
C ALA A 119 24.09 13.28 23.84
N GLU A 120 25.16 13.38 24.62
CA GLU A 120 26.48 13.82 24.17
C GLU A 120 27.04 12.91 23.07
N LYS A 121 26.96 11.58 23.27
CA LYS A 121 27.33 10.59 22.25
C LYS A 121 26.53 10.77 20.96
N ARG A 122 25.24 11.09 21.05
CA ARG A 122 24.36 11.32 19.89
C ARG A 122 24.69 12.61 19.14
N LEU A 123 24.99 13.70 19.85
CA LEU A 123 25.40 14.97 19.26
C LEU A 123 26.73 14.81 18.49
N ILE A 124 27.72 14.13 19.07
CA ILE A 124 29.01 13.88 18.40
C ILE A 124 28.83 13.06 17.12
N ARG A 125 27.92 12.07 17.11
CA ARG A 125 27.60 11.29 15.92
C ARG A 125 27.03 12.15 14.80
N TRP A 126 25.99 12.93 15.09
CA TRP A 126 25.37 13.80 14.11
C TRP A 126 26.32 14.88 13.60
N PHE A 127 27.18 15.40 14.47
CA PHE A 127 28.22 16.35 14.09
C PHE A 127 29.20 15.73 13.07
N ARG A 128 29.68 14.50 13.30
CA ARG A 128 30.58 13.79 12.37
C ARG A 128 29.95 13.46 11.02
N LEU A 129 28.62 13.29 10.97
CA LEU A 129 27.86 13.06 9.73
C LEU A 129 27.63 14.33 8.90
N CYS A 130 27.81 15.52 9.48
CA CYS A 130 27.64 16.78 8.76
C CYS A 130 28.81 17.05 7.80
N ASN A 131 28.55 17.82 6.74
CA ASN A 131 29.62 18.40 5.92
C ASN A 131 30.36 19.51 6.70
N LYS A 132 31.53 19.95 6.19
CA LYS A 132 32.39 20.93 6.88
C LYS A 132 31.68 22.25 7.19
N ASP A 133 30.87 22.75 6.26
CA ASP A 133 30.16 24.02 6.43
C ASP A 133 29.13 23.94 7.57
N ARG A 134 28.38 22.84 7.63
CA ARG A 134 27.41 22.59 8.71
C ARG A 134 28.10 22.35 10.05
N GLN A 135 29.24 21.67 10.06
CA GLN A 135 30.06 21.52 11.27
C GLN A 135 30.50 22.88 11.82
N ALA A 136 31.01 23.77 10.97
CA ALA A 136 31.42 25.12 11.37
C ALA A 136 30.26 25.94 11.93
N MET A 137 29.09 25.88 11.29
CA MET A 137 27.88 26.56 11.76
C MET A 137 27.42 26.06 13.14
N LEU A 138 27.43 24.74 13.37
CA LEU A 138 27.04 24.13 14.64
C LEU A 138 28.00 24.51 15.76
N LEU A 139 29.32 24.52 15.51
CA LEU A 139 30.33 24.95 16.49
C LEU A 139 30.15 26.41 16.88
N SER A 140 30.02 27.30 15.90
CA SER A 140 29.81 28.74 16.16
C SER A 140 28.54 29.00 16.97
N SER A 141 27.45 28.28 16.67
CA SER A 141 26.21 28.41 17.43
C SER A 141 26.37 27.92 18.88
N ALA A 142 27.06 26.78 19.07
CA ALA A 142 27.31 26.23 20.40
C ALA A 142 28.21 27.15 21.25
N GLU A 143 29.22 27.76 20.64
CA GLU A 143 30.09 28.75 21.30
C GLU A 143 29.29 29.94 21.82
N VAL A 144 28.42 30.53 20.98
CA VAL A 144 27.55 31.65 21.38
C VAL A 144 26.65 31.28 22.54
N PHE A 145 26.00 30.11 22.51
CA PHE A 145 25.14 29.67 23.61
C PHE A 145 25.91 29.44 24.92
N ALA A 146 27.14 28.93 24.84
CA ALA A 146 27.99 28.74 26.01
C ALA A 146 28.39 30.09 26.63
N GLU A 147 28.76 31.07 25.80
CA GLU A 147 29.07 32.43 26.24
C GLU A 147 27.86 33.11 26.89
N MET A 148 26.68 33.00 26.28
CA MET A 148 25.43 33.53 26.84
C MET A 148 25.14 32.93 28.21
N THR A 149 25.25 31.61 28.34
CA THR A 149 25.03 30.91 29.63
C THR A 149 26.00 31.39 30.70
N LEU A 150 27.28 31.54 30.36
CA LEU A 150 28.29 32.05 31.29
C LEU A 150 28.00 33.49 31.71
N ASN A 151 27.55 34.34 30.78
CA ASN A 151 27.18 35.72 31.09
C ASN A 151 25.96 35.80 32.00
N GLU A 152 24.91 35.03 31.71
CA GLU A 152 23.72 34.93 32.57
C GLU A 152 24.08 34.46 33.99
N GLN A 153 25.00 33.51 34.13
CA GLN A 153 25.47 33.07 35.44
C GLN A 153 26.23 34.18 36.18
N LYS A 154 27.07 34.95 35.48
CA LYS A 154 27.79 36.10 36.07
C LYS A 154 26.82 37.20 36.52
N GLU A 155 25.83 37.53 35.71
CA GLU A 155 24.80 38.52 36.05
C GLU A 155 23.95 38.08 37.25
N ARG A 156 23.61 36.79 37.34
CA ARG A 156 22.91 36.22 38.52
C ARG A 156 23.73 36.28 39.81
N LEU A 157 25.05 36.23 39.71
CA LEU A 157 25.97 36.28 40.86
C LEU A 157 26.42 37.70 41.18
N ALA A 158 26.12 38.69 40.34
CA ALA A 158 26.44 40.08 40.60
C ALA A 158 25.61 40.58 41.80
N PRO A 159 26.23 41.22 42.81
CA PRO A 159 25.49 41.77 43.94
C PRO A 159 24.51 42.83 43.45
N LEU A 160 23.28 42.80 43.98
CA LEU A 160 22.32 43.89 43.79
C LEU A 160 22.93 45.15 44.42
N THR A 161 23.48 46.03 43.59
CA THR A 161 23.83 47.38 44.03
C THR A 161 22.52 48.12 44.22
N ASP A 162 22.03 48.18 45.46
CA ASP A 162 20.94 49.05 45.85
C ASP A 162 21.33 50.49 45.48
N HIS A 163 20.69 51.02 44.44
CA HIS A 163 20.76 52.43 44.11
C HIS A 163 19.97 53.20 45.19
N LYS A 164 20.72 53.88 46.08
CA LYS A 164 20.19 54.86 47.04
C LYS A 164 19.66 56.11 46.35
#